data_AF-X1BRJ0-F1
#
_entry.id   AF-X1BRJ0-F1
#
_cell.length_a   1.000
_cell.length_b   1.000
_cell.length_c   1.000
_cell.angle_alpha   90.00
_cell.angle_beta   90.00
_cell.angle_gamma   90.00
#
_symmetry.space_group_name_H-M   'P 1'
#
loop_
_entity.id
_entity.type
_entity.pdbx_description
1 polymer ?
#
loop_
_entity_poly.entity_id
_entity_poly.type
_entity_poly.pdbx_seq_one_letter_code
_entity_poly.pdbx_strand_id
1 'polypeptide(L)' 'MALKLVALAGGVGGAKLAHGLARLEGTEELTVVVNTGDDFVHLGLKICPDLDTVTYTLAGVANP' A
#
# COMPACT_ATOMS: atom_id res chain seq x y z
N MET A 1 -13.60 -18.06 -8.93
CA MET A 1 -14.00 -17.72 -7.55
C MET A 1 -13.20 -16.49 -7.16
N ALA A 2 -13.81 -15.50 -6.51
CA ALA A 2 -13.06 -14.34 -6.00
C ALA A 2 -12.14 -14.80 -4.85
N LEU A 3 -10.88 -14.42 -4.93
CA LEU A 3 -9.83 -14.71 -3.95
C LEU A 3 -9.83 -13.60 -2.90
N LYS A 4 -10.01 -13.94 -1.63
CA LYS A 4 -9.85 -12.98 -0.52
C LYS A 4 -8.38 -12.97 -0.11
N LEU A 5 -7.68 -11.87 -0.40
CA LEU A 5 -6.25 -11.77 -0.17
C LEU A 5 -5.94 -10.65 0.83
N VAL A 6 -5.13 -10.96 1.84
CA VAL A 6 -4.61 -9.98 2.79
C VAL A 6 -3.09 -9.94 2.66
N ALA A 7 -2.54 -8.75 2.40
CA ALA A 7 -1.10 -8.51 2.37
C ALA A 7 -0.69 -7.60 3.53
N LEU A 8 0.35 -7.99 4.28
CA LEU A 8 1.04 -7.07 5.19
C LEU A 8 2.12 -6.34 4.39
N ALA A 9 2.13 -5.00 4.44
CA ALA A 9 3.03 -4.19 3.61
C ALA A 9 3.63 -3.01 4.37
N GLY A 10 4.84 -2.63 3.97
CA GLY A 10 5.54 -1.42 4.40
C GLY A 10 6.60 -1.04 3.35
N GLY A 11 6.90 0.24 3.26
CA GLY A 11 7.81 0.84 2.29
C GLY A 11 7.48 0.56 0.82
N VAL A 12 8.44 0.91 -0.03
CA VAL A 12 8.35 0.76 -1.50
C VAL A 12 8.24 -0.71 -1.92
N GLY A 13 8.92 -1.62 -1.22
CA GLY A 13 8.87 -3.06 -1.51
C GLY A 13 7.46 -3.64 -1.31
N GLY A 14 6.82 -3.31 -0.20
CA GLY A 14 5.44 -3.72 0.09
C GLY A 14 4.44 -3.14 -0.91
N ALA A 15 4.62 -1.88 -1.31
CA ALA A 15 3.79 -1.25 -2.33
C ALA A 15 3.90 -1.92 -3.72
N LYS A 16 5.12 -2.29 -4.15
CA LYS A 16 5.34 -3.04 -5.40
C LYS A 16 4.70 -4.42 -5.37
N LEU A 17 4.77 -5.13 -4.25
CA LEU A 17 4.07 -6.40 -4.06
C LEU A 17 2.55 -6.21 -4.18
N ALA A 18 1.98 -5.26 -3.44
CA ALA A 18 0.55 -4.96 -3.51
C ALA A 18 0.09 -4.60 -4.94
N HIS A 19 0.89 -3.83 -5.68
CA HIS A 19 0.60 -3.49 -7.08
C HIS A 19 0.58 -4.71 -7.99
N GLY A 20 1.49 -5.67 -7.80
CA GLY A 20 1.46 -6.94 -8.52
C GLY A 20 0.22 -7.77 -8.17
N LEU A 21 -0.11 -7.88 -6.88
CA LEU A 21 -1.27 -8.63 -6.39
C LEU A 21 -2.60 -8.08 -6.90
N ALA A 22 -2.74 -6.75 -6.98
CA ALA A 22 -3.93 -6.07 -7.47
C ALA A 22 -4.23 -6.31 -8.97
N ARG A 23 -3.28 -6.90 -9.71
CA ARG A 23 -3.38 -7.17 -11.16
C ARG A 23 -3.62 -8.64 -11.47
N LEU A 24 -3.68 -9.50 -10.46
CA LEU A 24 -4.01 -10.91 -10.64
C LEU A 24 -5.52 -11.07 -10.87
N GLU A 25 -5.92 -12.06 -11.65
CA GLU A 25 -7.34 -12.38 -11.82
C GLU A 25 -7.93 -12.88 -10.49
N GLY A 26 -9.10 -12.36 -10.13
CA GLY A 26 -9.82 -12.77 -8.92
C GLY A 26 -9.37 -12.09 -7.63
N THR A 27 -8.53 -11.04 -7.67
CA THR A 27 -8.09 -10.30 -6.47
C THR A 27 -8.84 -8.98 -6.25
N GLU A 28 -10.09 -8.89 -6.71
CA GLU A 28 -10.95 -7.70 -6.53
C GLU A 28 -11.18 -7.36 -5.04
N GLU A 29 -10.98 -8.33 -4.14
CA GLU A 29 -11.04 -8.16 -2.68
C GLU A 29 -9.65 -8.17 -2.02
N LEU A 30 -8.64 -7.53 -2.63
CA LEU A 30 -7.34 -7.33 -1.99
C LEU A 30 -7.44 -6.32 -0.83
N THR A 31 -7.05 -6.77 0.37
CA THR A 31 -6.85 -5.91 1.54
C THR A 31 -5.36 -5.79 1.83
N VAL A 32 -4.87 -4.56 2.03
CA VAL A 32 -3.48 -4.29 2.44
C VAL A 32 -3.47 -3.73 3.85
N VAL A 33 -2.81 -4.41 4.78
CA VAL A 33 -2.57 -3.93 6.14
C VAL A 33 -1.19 -3.29 6.17
N VAL A 34 -1.14 -1.99 6.36
CA VAL A 34 0.06 -1.18 6.15
C VAL A 34 0.74 -0.84 7.48
N ASN A 35 2.06 -0.87 7.49
CA ASN A 35 2.89 -0.42 8.60
C ASN A 35 2.57 1.04 8.99
N THR A 36 2.53 1.30 10.29
CA THR A 36 2.35 2.63 10.89
C THR A 36 3.50 3.01 11.83
N GLY A 37 4.54 2.17 11.93
CA GLY A 37 5.71 2.42 12.77
C GLY A 37 6.52 3.64 12.33
N ASP A 38 6.35 4.04 11.06
CA ASP A 38 7.02 5.19 10.45
C ASP A 38 6.10 6.43 10.44
N ASP A 39 4.92 6.41 11.08
CA ASP A 39 4.06 7.59 11.20
C ASP A 39 4.71 8.64 12.12
N PHE A 40 4.69 9.92 11.72
CA PHE A 40 5.21 11.02 12.54
C PHE A 40 4.47 12.34 12.28
N VAL A 41 4.74 13.33 13.13
CA VAL A 41 4.28 14.71 12.93
C VAL A 41 5.47 15.55 12.49
N HIS A 42 5.31 16.28 11.39
CA HIS A 42 6.31 17.22 10.87
C HIS A 42 5.63 18.53 10.49
N LEU A 43 6.16 19.66 10.96
CA LEU A 43 5.60 21.00 10.70
C LEU A 43 4.11 21.12 11.07
N GLY A 44 3.67 20.40 12.11
CA GLY A 44 2.28 20.39 12.57
C GLY A 44 1.33 19.50 11.75
N LEU A 45 1.84 18.75 10.76
CA LEU A 45 1.08 17.84 9.91
C LEU A 45 1.41 16.38 10.21
N LYS A 46 0.41 15.49 10.12
CA LYS A 46 0.62 14.04 10.23
C LYS A 46 1.15 13.50 8.90
N ILE A 47 2.24 12.75 8.96
CA ILE A 47 2.85 12.06 7.81
C ILE A 47 2.79 10.55 8.07
N CYS A 48 2.32 9.80 7.08
CA CYS A 48 2.14 8.35 7.13
C CYS A 48 2.87 7.69 5.94
N PRO A 49 4.21 7.57 5.97
CA PRO A 49 5.02 7.29 4.78
C PRO A 49 4.62 6.01 4.03
N ASP A 50 4.34 4.93 4.76
CA ASP A 50 4.05 3.63 4.16
C ASP A 50 2.62 3.57 3.60
N LEU A 51 1.65 4.15 4.30
CA LEU A 51 0.27 4.31 3.81
C LEU A 51 0.25 5.12 2.52
N ASP A 52 0.96 6.24 2.50
CA ASP A 52 1.10 7.11 1.34
C ASP A 52 1.78 6.38 0.18
N THR A 53 2.89 5.68 0.44
CA THR A 53 3.63 4.92 -0.58
C THR A 53 2.75 3.83 -1.22
N VAL A 54 2.01 3.06 -0.42
CA VAL A 54 1.07 2.04 -0.94
C VAL A 54 -0.04 2.70 -1.74
N THR A 55 -0.65 3.75 -1.22
CA THR A 55 -1.77 4.46 -1.85
C THR A 55 -1.35 5.04 -3.20
N TYR A 56 -0.25 5.78 -3.25
CA TYR A 56 0.22 6.42 -4.48
C TYR A 56 0.67 5.40 -5.54
N THR A 57 1.28 4.28 -5.11
CA THR A 57 1.69 3.21 -6.03
C THR A 57 0.48 2.51 -6.64
N LEU A 58 -0.53 2.17 -5.85
CA LEU A 58 -1.75 1.54 -6.34
C LEU A 58 -2.61 2.48 -7.20
N ALA A 59 -2.62 3.78 -6.88
CA ALA A 59 -3.29 4.80 -7.68
C ALA A 59 -2.54 5.17 -8.98
N GLY A 60 -1.32 4.68 -9.19
CA GLY A 60 -0.52 5.00 -10.37
C GLY A 60 0.00 6.44 -10.40
N VAL A 61 0.11 7.10 -9.24
CA VAL A 61 0.58 8.50 -9.10
C VAL A 61 1.89 8.61 -8.33
N ALA A 62 2.47 7.47 -7.90
CA ALA A 62 3.80 7.44 -7.33
C ALA A 62 4.84 7.92 -8.35
N ASN A 63 5.75 8.78 -7.90
CA ASN A 63 6.86 9.27 -8.72
C ASN A 63 7.95 8.19 -8.79
N PRO A 64 8.42 7.78 -9.99
CA PRO A 64 9.43 6.73 -10.15
C PRO A 64 10.83 7.10 -9.63
#